data_AF-A0A1H9TV98-F1
#
_entry.id   AF-A0A1H9TV98-F1
#
_cell.length_a   1.000
_cell.length_b   1.000
_cell.length_c   1.000
_cell.angle_alpha   90.00
_cell.angle_beta   90.00
_cell.angle_gamma   90.00
#
_symmetry.space_group_name_H-M   'P 1'
#
loop_
_entity.id
_entity.type
_entity.pdbx_description
1 polymer ?
#
loop_
_entity_poly.entity_id
_entity_poly.type
_entity_poly.pdbx_seq_one_letter_code
_entity_poly.pdbx_strand_id
1 'polypeptide(L)'
;MKQSPLVATVKPRHLVASVVALLTFAGLVALGVLGPANAATTSGRPPVVKTADATAVTDTSATLNGTVNPRRTSTTAHFEWGTSTRYGSTTPARSVGSGNSSKAFSEGVTGLAPGTSYHFRLVATSAAGTTYGTDRVLTTTGTTSTSTSSTTTSPTSTTSTTSSPTSTTSTTSSPTSTTSTTSSPTSTTSSTSTTSTSSTTSPTSTTSTTSSPTSTTTTPAGSVCTNPYFTTSDPNGGITDGGYYVHNNLWNAASYPGTKGTTQVCSYHSWNHIGTATNNGDGAVKTYPNVHKDYSGRTISSFSKLTSTFAATSPGTGIYDVAYDLWLNGVPNDEVMIWTDNQKQVPAGSRFATGVSLGGHSWDVYATSGNGYIAFVPSNGARLTSGTVDIKAMLSYLVAQGRVASSSTVDQICYGVEIVDTGGSPATWNFTDFSITDS
;
A
#
# COMPACT_ATOMS: atom_id res chain seq x y z
N MET A 1 69.54 23.83 -25.91
CA MET A 1 68.24 23.13 -25.84
C MET A 1 67.43 23.79 -24.73
N LYS A 2 66.47 24.65 -25.09
CA LYS A 2 65.67 25.47 -24.14
C LYS A 2 64.32 24.80 -23.88
N GLN A 3 63.91 24.77 -22.61
CA GLN A 3 62.58 24.38 -22.13
C GLN A 3 61.67 25.60 -21.93
N SER A 4 60.35 25.31 -21.90
CA SER A 4 59.18 26.05 -21.36
C SER A 4 58.15 26.48 -22.43
N PRO A 5 56.87 26.71 -22.07
CA PRO A 5 55.83 25.69 -21.84
C PRO A 5 54.57 25.96 -22.72
N LEU A 6 53.63 25.02 -22.83
CA LEU A 6 52.31 25.32 -23.41
C LEU A 6 51.17 24.99 -22.44
N VAL A 7 50.49 26.07 -22.07
CA VAL A 7 49.23 26.16 -21.35
C VAL A 7 48.11 25.61 -22.24
N ALA A 8 47.32 24.67 -21.73
CA ALA A 8 46.10 24.22 -22.39
C ALA A 8 44.91 25.08 -21.91
N THR A 9 44.42 25.94 -22.81
CA THR A 9 43.22 26.74 -22.64
C THR A 9 41.96 25.91 -22.91
N VAL A 10 40.99 26.00 -21.98
CA VAL A 10 39.64 25.43 -22.06
C VAL A 10 38.86 26.04 -23.23
N LYS A 11 38.15 25.22 -24.01
CA LYS A 11 37.22 25.65 -25.08
C LYS A 11 35.78 25.20 -24.73
N PRO A 12 34.78 26.09 -24.77
CA PRO A 12 33.39 25.73 -24.43
C PRO A 12 32.73 24.98 -25.60
N ARG A 13 31.95 23.93 -25.28
CA ARG A 13 31.14 23.19 -26.25
C ARG A 13 29.76 23.85 -26.38
N HIS A 14 29.47 24.27 -27.61
CA HIS A 14 28.23 24.87 -28.07
C HIS A 14 27.09 23.86 -28.19
N LEU A 15 25.87 24.36 -27.95
CA LEU A 15 24.59 23.75 -28.30
C LEU A 15 24.52 23.44 -29.80
N VAL A 16 23.97 22.27 -30.14
CA VAL A 16 23.60 21.92 -31.52
C VAL A 16 22.09 22.07 -31.64
N ALA A 17 21.66 23.06 -32.43
CA ALA A 17 20.30 23.17 -32.95
C ALA A 17 20.27 22.55 -34.36
N SER A 18 19.36 21.61 -34.59
CA SER A 18 19.21 20.89 -35.86
C SER A 18 18.55 21.76 -36.95
N VAL A 19 19.10 21.62 -38.15
CA VAL A 19 18.76 22.31 -39.40
C VAL A 19 17.43 21.81 -39.98
N VAL A 20 16.55 22.72 -40.38
CA VAL A 20 15.34 22.45 -41.20
C VAL A 20 15.68 22.70 -42.67
N ALA A 21 15.46 21.70 -43.51
CA ALA A 21 15.61 21.80 -44.97
C ALA A 21 14.35 22.41 -45.61
N LEU A 22 14.55 23.43 -46.44
CA LEU A 22 13.54 24.07 -47.28
C LEU A 22 13.36 23.28 -48.58
N LEU A 23 12.13 22.89 -48.91
CA LEU A 23 11.74 22.42 -50.24
C LEU A 23 10.51 23.22 -50.69
N THR A 24 10.68 23.99 -51.77
CA THR A 24 9.62 24.79 -52.41
C THR A 24 8.82 23.95 -53.39
N PHE A 25 7.49 23.99 -53.29
CA PHE A 25 6.59 23.73 -54.42
C PHE A 25 5.36 24.64 -54.30
N ALA A 26 5.05 25.34 -55.39
CA ALA A 26 3.85 26.16 -55.55
C ALA A 26 2.83 25.42 -56.43
N GLY A 27 1.53 25.53 -56.10
CA GLY A 27 0.43 25.19 -57.02
C GLY A 27 -0.83 24.56 -56.42
N LEU A 28 -1.68 25.41 -55.83
CA LEU A 28 -3.17 25.46 -55.91
C LEU A 28 -4.02 24.17 -55.92
N VAL A 29 -4.91 24.02 -54.93
CA VAL A 29 -6.40 24.04 -55.01
C VAL A 29 -6.98 23.50 -53.69
N ALA A 30 -7.84 24.29 -53.06
CA ALA A 30 -8.49 23.99 -51.80
C ALA A 30 -9.61 22.94 -51.95
N LEU A 31 -9.49 21.81 -51.24
CA LEU A 31 -10.60 20.99 -50.77
C LEU A 31 -10.43 20.78 -49.27
N GLY A 32 -11.46 21.13 -48.49
CA GLY A 32 -11.43 21.06 -47.03
C GLY A 32 -11.19 19.65 -46.51
N VAL A 33 -10.13 19.49 -45.73
CA VAL A 33 -9.96 18.36 -44.82
C VAL A 33 -9.85 18.97 -43.44
N LEU A 34 -10.84 18.68 -42.60
CA LEU A 34 -10.77 18.92 -41.16
C LEU A 34 -9.43 18.36 -40.66
N GLY A 35 -8.57 19.23 -40.10
CA GLY A 35 -7.35 18.78 -39.45
C GLY A 35 -7.70 17.72 -38.38
N PRO A 36 -6.79 16.79 -38.07
CA PRO A 36 -7.02 15.90 -36.95
C PRO A 36 -7.22 16.78 -35.72
N ALA A 37 -8.40 16.71 -35.13
CA ALA A 37 -8.65 17.29 -33.84
C ALA A 37 -7.53 16.81 -32.91
N ASN A 38 -6.80 17.76 -32.33
CA ASN A 38 -5.91 17.50 -31.21
C ASN A 38 -6.71 16.79 -30.11
N ALA A 39 -6.74 15.46 -30.15
CA ALA A 39 -7.12 14.66 -29.01
C ALA A 39 -6.02 14.87 -27.98
N ALA A 40 -6.22 15.85 -27.09
CA ALA A 40 -5.44 15.97 -25.88
C ALA A 40 -5.51 14.61 -25.18
N THR A 41 -4.43 13.85 -25.22
CA THR A 41 -4.28 12.64 -24.42
C THR A 41 -4.12 13.11 -22.97
N THR A 42 -5.24 13.39 -22.31
CA THR A 42 -5.27 13.51 -20.87
C THR A 42 -4.76 12.17 -20.34
N SER A 43 -3.53 12.14 -19.84
CA SER A 43 -3.00 11.00 -19.10
C SER A 43 -4.00 10.74 -17.96
N GLY A 44 -4.86 9.74 -18.16
CA GLY A 44 -5.93 9.42 -17.23
C GLY A 44 -5.33 8.86 -15.95
N ARG A 45 -6.04 9.02 -14.84
CA ARG A 45 -5.64 8.35 -13.59
C ARG A 45 -6.43 7.04 -13.48
N PRO A 46 -5.83 5.95 -12.98
CA PRO A 46 -6.55 4.71 -12.73
C PRO A 46 -7.79 4.94 -11.84
N PRO A 47 -8.83 4.09 -11.95
CA PRO A 47 -10.04 4.20 -11.14
C PRO A 47 -9.73 4.14 -9.64
N VAL A 48 -10.59 4.69 -8.79
CA VAL A 48 -10.52 4.44 -7.33
C VAL A 48 -11.56 3.40 -6.96
N VAL A 49 -11.14 2.37 -6.25
CA VAL A 49 -11.99 1.22 -5.90
C VAL A 49 -12.04 1.06 -4.38
N LYS A 50 -13.22 0.72 -3.85
CA LYS A 50 -13.40 0.27 -2.47
C LYS A 50 -14.28 -0.97 -2.46
N THR A 51 -13.78 -2.09 -1.92
CA THR A 51 -14.60 -3.25 -1.58
C THR A 51 -15.30 -2.97 -0.24
N ALA A 52 -16.60 -3.19 -0.17
CA ALA A 52 -17.41 -3.09 1.04
C ALA A 52 -17.85 -4.49 1.49
N ASP A 53 -18.37 -4.59 2.71
CA ASP A 53 -18.82 -5.87 3.26
C ASP A 53 -19.97 -6.47 2.43
N ALA A 54 -20.02 -7.80 2.36
CA ALA A 54 -21.07 -8.52 1.67
C ALA A 54 -22.38 -8.42 2.46
N THR A 55 -23.51 -8.41 1.75
CA THR A 55 -24.86 -8.40 2.32
C THR A 55 -25.66 -9.57 1.78
N ALA A 56 -26.84 -9.82 2.35
CA ALA A 56 -27.73 -10.92 1.94
C ALA A 56 -27.01 -12.27 1.87
N VAL A 57 -26.13 -12.55 2.84
CA VAL A 57 -25.37 -13.80 2.93
C VAL A 57 -26.30 -14.91 3.41
N THR A 58 -26.46 -15.95 2.60
CA THR A 58 -27.23 -17.16 2.91
C THR A 58 -26.29 -18.36 3.04
N ASP A 59 -26.83 -19.58 3.02
CA ASP A 59 -26.02 -20.81 3.01
C ASP A 59 -25.33 -21.06 1.66
N THR A 60 -25.86 -20.49 0.58
CA THR A 60 -25.45 -20.80 -0.81
C THR A 60 -25.26 -19.58 -1.71
N SER A 61 -25.52 -18.36 -1.21
CA SER A 61 -25.41 -17.12 -1.98
C SER A 61 -25.02 -15.91 -1.12
N ALA A 62 -24.55 -14.85 -1.77
CA ALA A 62 -24.28 -13.55 -1.15
C ALA A 62 -24.35 -12.42 -2.19
N THR A 63 -24.50 -11.18 -1.72
CA THR A 63 -24.32 -9.97 -2.55
C THR A 63 -22.99 -9.30 -2.18
N LEU A 64 -22.09 -9.18 -3.15
CA LEU A 64 -20.81 -8.51 -3.00
C LEU A 64 -20.98 -7.02 -3.30
N ASN A 65 -20.40 -6.14 -2.48
CA ASN A 65 -20.63 -4.69 -2.55
C ASN A 65 -19.32 -3.92 -2.66
N GLY A 66 -19.38 -2.75 -3.29
CA GLY A 66 -18.26 -1.82 -3.33
C GLY A 66 -18.60 -0.52 -4.07
N THR A 67 -17.59 0.31 -4.27
CA THR A 67 -17.72 1.55 -5.03
C THR A 67 -16.55 1.74 -6.00
N VAL A 68 -16.84 2.32 -7.17
CA VAL A 68 -15.84 2.66 -8.19
C VAL A 68 -15.98 4.13 -8.57
N ASN A 69 -14.89 4.89 -8.57
CA ASN A 69 -14.79 6.19 -9.22
C ASN A 69 -13.96 6.05 -10.51
N PRO A 70 -14.55 6.20 -11.71
CA PRO A 70 -13.85 6.06 -12.99
C PRO A 70 -12.79 7.15 -13.30
N ARG A 71 -12.79 8.25 -12.55
CA ARG A 71 -11.85 9.38 -12.70
C ARG A 71 -11.72 9.91 -14.13
N ARG A 72 -12.85 10.13 -14.79
CA ARG A 72 -12.94 10.69 -16.16
C ARG A 72 -12.49 9.75 -17.28
N THR A 73 -12.14 8.50 -16.97
CA THR A 73 -11.80 7.49 -17.98
C THR A 73 -12.85 6.39 -17.98
N SER A 74 -13.28 5.94 -19.16
CA SER A 74 -14.24 4.84 -19.27
C SER A 74 -13.72 3.60 -18.54
N THR A 75 -14.52 3.09 -17.62
CA THR A 75 -14.10 2.05 -16.68
C THR A 75 -15.11 0.90 -16.64
N THR A 76 -14.62 -0.32 -16.55
CA THR A 76 -15.39 -1.53 -16.25
C THR A 76 -15.03 -2.06 -14.87
N ALA A 77 -15.94 -2.78 -14.22
CA ALA A 77 -15.69 -3.39 -12.91
C ALA A 77 -16.32 -4.78 -12.80
N HIS A 78 -15.74 -5.62 -11.93
CA HIS A 78 -16.23 -6.95 -11.55
C HIS A 78 -15.70 -7.33 -10.16
N PHE A 79 -16.28 -8.34 -9.53
CA PHE A 79 -15.69 -8.95 -8.33
C PHE A 79 -14.89 -10.19 -8.67
N GLU A 80 -13.77 -10.38 -7.99
CA GLU A 80 -13.08 -11.66 -7.87
C GLU A 80 -13.41 -12.25 -6.50
N TRP A 81 -13.66 -13.56 -6.42
CA TRP A 81 -14.00 -14.24 -5.18
C TRP A 81 -13.55 -15.71 -5.17
N GLY A 82 -13.41 -16.30 -3.98
CA GLY A 82 -13.02 -17.70 -3.80
C GLY A 82 -12.78 -18.06 -2.33
N THR A 83 -12.44 -19.31 -2.03
CA THR A 83 -12.19 -19.79 -0.65
C THR A 83 -10.82 -19.37 -0.11
N SER A 84 -10.03 -18.64 -0.89
CA SER A 84 -8.75 -18.05 -0.50
C SER A 84 -8.56 -16.71 -1.21
N THR A 85 -7.57 -15.92 -0.79
CA THR A 85 -7.17 -14.67 -1.44
C THR A 85 -6.57 -14.84 -2.84
N ARG A 86 -6.35 -16.08 -3.30
CA ARG A 86 -6.10 -16.37 -4.73
C ARG A 86 -7.34 -16.17 -5.59
N TYR A 87 -8.50 -16.06 -4.93
CA TYR A 87 -9.81 -16.10 -5.56
C TYR A 87 -9.89 -17.34 -6.47
N GLY A 88 -10.54 -17.24 -7.62
CA GLY A 88 -10.70 -18.36 -8.56
C GLY A 88 -12.03 -18.32 -9.29
N SER A 89 -12.91 -17.40 -8.91
CA SER A 89 -14.15 -17.08 -9.59
C SER A 89 -14.27 -15.58 -9.79
N THR A 90 -14.96 -15.17 -10.85
CA THR A 90 -15.24 -13.77 -11.15
C THR A 90 -16.70 -13.57 -11.47
N THR A 91 -17.23 -12.37 -11.16
CA THR A 91 -18.53 -11.95 -11.69
C THR A 91 -18.36 -11.39 -13.11
N PRO A 92 -19.43 -11.27 -13.90
CA PRO A 92 -19.36 -10.57 -15.18
C PRO A 92 -18.86 -9.13 -15.01
N ALA A 93 -18.01 -8.69 -15.95
CA ALA A 93 -17.57 -7.30 -15.98
C ALA A 93 -18.67 -6.39 -16.53
N ARG A 94 -18.94 -5.27 -15.82
CA ARG A 94 -19.92 -4.26 -16.24
C ARG A 94 -19.31 -2.87 -16.29
N SER A 95 -19.77 -2.05 -17.24
CA SER A 95 -19.36 -0.65 -17.35
C SER A 95 -19.89 0.18 -16.18
N VAL A 96 -19.01 0.99 -15.58
CA VAL A 96 -19.36 2.01 -14.58
C VAL A 96 -19.32 3.43 -15.16
N GLY A 97 -19.06 3.55 -16.47
CA GLY A 97 -18.98 4.81 -17.20
C GLY A 97 -17.63 5.53 -17.03
N SER A 98 -17.62 6.83 -17.35
CA SER A 98 -16.43 7.70 -17.34
C SER A 98 -16.61 8.93 -16.43
N GLY A 99 -17.44 8.84 -15.40
CA GLY A 99 -17.67 9.93 -14.45
C GLY A 99 -16.45 10.22 -13.55
N ASN A 100 -16.54 11.27 -12.73
CA ASN A 100 -15.53 11.61 -11.71
C ASN A 100 -16.07 11.50 -10.28
N SER A 101 -17.20 10.83 -10.10
CA SER A 101 -17.81 10.57 -8.80
C SER A 101 -17.79 9.07 -8.51
N SER A 102 -17.71 8.73 -7.22
CA SER A 102 -17.81 7.34 -6.78
C SER A 102 -19.23 6.82 -7.02
N LYS A 103 -19.35 5.63 -7.62
CA LYS A 103 -20.61 4.93 -7.90
C LYS A 103 -20.63 3.60 -7.18
N ALA A 104 -21.78 3.23 -6.61
CA ALA A 104 -21.97 1.91 -6.05
C ALA A 104 -21.91 0.83 -7.15
N PHE A 105 -21.30 -0.30 -6.82
CA PHE A 105 -21.21 -1.48 -7.66
C PHE A 105 -21.48 -2.72 -6.81
N SER A 106 -22.39 -3.57 -7.24
CA SER A 106 -22.81 -4.75 -6.50
C SER A 106 -23.17 -5.90 -7.44
N GLU A 107 -22.77 -7.11 -7.08
CA GLU A 107 -23.08 -8.32 -7.85
C GLU A 107 -23.42 -9.48 -6.92
N GLY A 108 -24.39 -10.29 -7.33
CA GLY A 108 -24.79 -11.50 -6.62
C GLY A 108 -23.90 -12.69 -6.99
N VAL A 109 -23.52 -13.49 -6.01
CA VAL A 109 -22.83 -14.78 -6.21
C VAL A 109 -23.68 -15.90 -5.65
N THR A 110 -23.67 -17.05 -6.32
CA THR A 110 -24.46 -18.25 -5.98
C THR A 110 -23.58 -19.50 -6.08
N GLY A 111 -24.05 -20.63 -5.56
CA GLY A 111 -23.30 -21.89 -5.55
C GLY A 111 -22.21 -21.95 -4.49
N LEU A 112 -22.35 -21.14 -3.43
CA LEU A 112 -21.44 -21.17 -2.28
C LEU A 112 -21.71 -22.43 -1.43
N ALA A 113 -20.67 -22.96 -0.79
CA ALA A 113 -20.81 -24.05 0.18
C ALA A 113 -21.28 -23.48 1.53
N PRO A 114 -22.21 -24.13 2.25
CA PRO A 114 -22.64 -23.71 3.59
C PRO A 114 -21.49 -23.68 4.61
N GLY A 115 -21.56 -22.76 5.58
CA GLY A 115 -20.59 -22.64 6.67
C GLY A 115 -19.15 -22.37 6.22
N THR A 116 -18.96 -21.85 5.01
CA THR A 116 -17.65 -21.70 4.37
C THR A 116 -17.29 -20.22 4.22
N SER A 117 -16.05 -19.89 4.52
CA SER A 117 -15.51 -18.54 4.33
C SER A 117 -15.02 -18.33 2.89
N TYR A 118 -15.39 -17.19 2.32
CA TYR A 118 -15.01 -16.75 0.99
C TYR A 118 -14.38 -15.37 1.07
N HIS A 119 -13.25 -15.22 0.41
CA HIS A 119 -12.56 -13.97 0.12
C HIS A 119 -13.13 -13.35 -1.14
N PHE A 120 -13.24 -12.02 -1.19
CA PHE A 120 -13.65 -11.29 -2.38
C PHE A 120 -13.05 -9.88 -2.43
N ARG A 121 -12.83 -9.38 -3.65
CA ARG A 121 -12.44 -7.99 -3.91
C ARG A 121 -13.10 -7.44 -5.16
N LEU A 122 -13.36 -6.13 -5.17
CA LEU A 122 -13.79 -5.40 -6.36
C LEU A 122 -12.58 -5.05 -7.22
N VAL A 123 -12.69 -5.21 -8.53
CA VAL A 123 -11.65 -4.87 -9.51
C VAL A 123 -12.24 -3.90 -10.53
N ALA A 124 -11.55 -2.81 -10.83
CA ALA A 124 -11.95 -1.88 -11.87
C ALA A 124 -10.81 -1.59 -12.85
N THR A 125 -11.11 -1.61 -14.15
CA THR A 125 -10.14 -1.45 -15.24
C THR A 125 -10.55 -0.34 -16.17
N SER A 126 -9.58 0.48 -16.56
CA SER A 126 -9.72 1.54 -17.55
C SER A 126 -8.49 1.58 -18.45
N ALA A 127 -8.52 2.41 -19.50
CA ALA A 127 -7.34 2.65 -20.34
C ALA A 127 -6.15 3.26 -19.55
N ALA A 128 -6.41 3.86 -18.38
CA ALA A 128 -5.38 4.43 -17.51
C ALA A 128 -4.77 3.40 -16.54
N GLY A 129 -5.33 2.19 -16.45
CA GLY A 129 -4.87 1.14 -15.55
C GLY A 129 -6.00 0.40 -14.84
N THR A 130 -5.60 -0.62 -14.08
CA THR A 130 -6.48 -1.44 -13.23
C THR A 130 -6.23 -1.11 -11.77
N THR A 131 -7.29 -1.09 -10.97
CA THR A 131 -7.22 -0.88 -9.53
C THR A 131 -8.03 -1.96 -8.82
N TYR A 132 -7.46 -2.48 -7.73
CA TYR A 132 -8.04 -3.54 -6.92
C TYR A 132 -8.51 -2.93 -5.59
N GLY A 133 -9.70 -3.32 -5.15
CA GLY A 133 -10.17 -3.04 -3.81
C GLY A 133 -9.50 -3.95 -2.77
N THR A 134 -9.65 -3.59 -1.49
CA THR A 134 -9.20 -4.43 -0.37
C THR A 134 -9.91 -5.78 -0.37
N ASP A 135 -9.21 -6.83 0.06
CA ASP A 135 -9.85 -8.13 0.34
C ASP A 135 -10.89 -8.00 1.47
N ARG A 136 -12.00 -8.72 1.33
CA ARG A 136 -13.06 -8.85 2.31
C ARG A 136 -13.45 -10.31 2.43
N VAL A 137 -13.87 -10.71 3.62
CA VAL A 137 -14.32 -12.08 3.90
C VAL A 137 -15.81 -12.07 4.20
N LEU A 138 -16.54 -13.01 3.61
CA LEU A 138 -17.87 -13.40 4.02
C LEU A 138 -17.86 -14.86 4.46
N THR A 139 -18.74 -15.23 5.38
CA THR A 139 -18.94 -16.64 5.77
C THR A 139 -20.41 -16.97 5.54
N THR A 140 -20.69 -17.98 4.71
CA THR A 140 -22.06 -18.46 4.49
C THR A 140 -22.65 -19.04 5.76
N THR A 141 -23.95 -18.93 5.93
CA THR A 141 -24.61 -19.55 7.08
C THR A 141 -24.47 -21.06 7.00
N GLY A 142 -23.99 -21.71 8.07
CA GLY A 142 -23.95 -23.16 8.14
C GLY A 142 -25.37 -23.74 8.15
N THR A 143 -25.56 -24.94 7.61
CA THR A 143 -26.78 -25.71 7.80
C THR A 143 -26.89 -26.10 9.27
N THR A 144 -27.50 -25.24 10.08
CA THR A 144 -28.18 -25.65 11.31
C THR A 144 -29.68 -25.55 11.06
N SER A 145 -30.17 -26.31 10.09
CA SER A 145 -31.57 -26.75 10.13
C SER A 145 -31.69 -27.84 11.19
N THR A 146 -31.70 -27.44 12.47
CA THR A 146 -32.59 -28.15 13.39
C THR A 146 -33.98 -27.67 13.02
N SER A 147 -34.64 -28.40 12.11
CA SER A 147 -36.07 -28.30 11.97
C SER A 147 -36.67 -28.86 13.27
N THR A 148 -36.84 -27.99 14.27
CA THR A 148 -37.80 -28.26 15.34
C THR A 148 -39.16 -28.18 14.67
N SER A 149 -39.62 -29.31 14.16
CA SER A 149 -41.01 -29.51 13.76
C SER A 149 -41.88 -29.29 15.00
N SER A 150 -42.34 -28.07 15.20
CA SER A 150 -43.47 -27.82 16.08
C SER A 150 -44.68 -28.43 15.39
N THR A 151 -45.02 -29.63 15.82
CA THR A 151 -46.26 -30.30 15.43
C THR A 151 -47.41 -29.43 15.96
N THR A 152 -47.94 -28.56 15.10
CA THR A 152 -49.20 -27.87 15.35
C THR A 152 -50.32 -28.85 15.02
N THR A 153 -50.81 -29.56 16.04
CA THR A 153 -52.13 -30.20 15.96
C THR A 153 -53.20 -29.11 15.95
N SER A 154 -53.64 -28.74 14.76
CA SER A 154 -54.90 -28.03 14.55
C SER A 154 -56.06 -29.01 14.82
N PRO A 155 -57.02 -28.71 15.71
CA PRO A 155 -58.19 -29.56 15.88
C PRO A 155 -59.16 -29.32 14.72
N THR A 156 -59.31 -30.32 13.87
CA THR A 156 -60.41 -30.42 12.89
C THR A 156 -61.74 -30.44 13.64
N SER A 157 -62.62 -29.50 13.30
CA SER A 157 -63.99 -29.41 13.80
C SER A 157 -64.92 -30.33 13.00
N THR A 158 -65.73 -31.15 13.68
CA THR A 158 -67.03 -31.77 13.30
C THR A 158 -67.32 -32.86 14.35
N THR A 159 -68.48 -33.08 14.98
CA THR A 159 -69.84 -32.53 14.99
C THR A 159 -70.47 -33.07 16.27
N SER A 160 -71.20 -32.28 17.07
CA SER A 160 -72.37 -32.80 17.80
C SER A 160 -73.30 -31.66 18.23
N THR A 161 -74.50 -31.70 17.68
CA THR A 161 -75.72 -31.03 18.11
C THR A 161 -75.95 -31.19 19.62
N THR A 162 -76.43 -30.14 20.30
CA THR A 162 -77.79 -30.12 20.88
C THR A 162 -78.02 -28.80 21.60
N SER A 163 -79.13 -28.19 21.23
CA SER A 163 -79.78 -27.03 21.79
C SER A 163 -80.00 -27.17 23.30
N SER A 164 -79.68 -26.13 24.07
CA SER A 164 -80.41 -25.84 25.31
C SER A 164 -80.47 -24.32 25.47
N PRO A 165 -81.66 -23.70 25.47
CA PRO A 165 -81.77 -22.32 25.89
C PRO A 165 -82.06 -22.29 27.40
N THR A 166 -81.63 -21.21 28.04
CA THR A 166 -82.52 -20.18 28.61
C THR A 166 -81.88 -19.58 29.86
N SER A 167 -81.74 -18.25 29.81
CA SER A 167 -81.87 -17.27 30.92
C SER A 167 -80.82 -17.34 32.05
N THR A 168 -80.36 -16.25 32.68
CA THR A 168 -80.96 -14.95 33.01
C THR A 168 -79.78 -14.12 33.56
N THR A 169 -79.47 -12.92 33.05
CA THR A 169 -79.89 -11.59 33.58
C THR A 169 -78.74 -10.83 34.25
N SER A 170 -78.66 -9.54 33.90
CA SER A 170 -78.15 -8.39 34.69
C SER A 170 -76.66 -8.40 35.09
N THR A 171 -75.88 -7.32 35.05
CA THR A 171 -76.15 -5.88 34.97
C THR A 171 -74.81 -5.16 34.77
N THR A 172 -74.83 -4.10 33.96
CA THR A 172 -74.27 -2.76 34.21
C THR A 172 -72.93 -2.64 34.95
N SER A 173 -71.92 -2.05 34.29
CA SER A 173 -71.40 -0.68 34.58
C SER A 173 -69.97 -0.49 34.05
N SER A 174 -69.79 0.56 33.25
CA SER A 174 -68.52 1.29 33.00
C SER A 174 -68.07 2.02 34.30
N PRO A 175 -67.00 2.85 34.38
CA PRO A 175 -65.91 3.19 33.43
C PRO A 175 -64.49 3.38 34.08
N THR A 176 -63.52 3.83 33.28
CA THR A 176 -62.41 4.79 33.59
C THR A 176 -61.16 4.40 34.42
N SER A 177 -60.00 4.58 33.77
CA SER A 177 -58.74 5.30 34.14
C SER A 177 -58.18 5.27 35.58
N THR A 178 -56.87 5.04 35.75
CA THR A 178 -55.88 6.06 36.24
C THR A 178 -54.43 5.55 36.41
N THR A 179 -53.52 6.53 36.31
CA THR A 179 -52.06 6.65 36.47
C THR A 179 -51.47 6.31 37.85
N SER A 180 -50.19 5.90 37.95
CA SER A 180 -49.13 6.35 38.93
C SER A 180 -47.84 5.47 38.81
N THR A 181 -46.62 5.99 38.52
CA THR A 181 -45.52 6.50 39.42
C THR A 181 -44.96 5.41 40.38
N THR A 182 -43.66 5.13 40.63
CA THR A 182 -42.53 5.98 41.11
C THR A 182 -41.26 5.10 41.39
N SER A 183 -40.07 5.69 41.22
CA SER A 183 -38.77 5.55 41.96
C SER A 183 -37.77 4.38 41.87
N SER A 184 -36.52 4.85 41.75
CA SER A 184 -35.17 4.27 41.93
C SER A 184 -34.82 3.94 43.40
N PRO A 185 -33.69 3.25 43.67
CA PRO A 185 -32.62 3.96 44.41
C PRO A 185 -31.17 3.63 44.01
N THR A 186 -30.30 4.57 44.40
CA THR A 186 -28.83 4.62 44.34
C THR A 186 -28.20 4.02 45.61
N SER A 187 -26.95 3.52 45.53
CA SER A 187 -26.08 3.37 46.73
C SER A 187 -24.59 3.49 46.39
N THR A 188 -23.90 4.31 47.18
CA THR A 188 -22.44 4.57 47.23
C THR A 188 -21.94 4.20 48.64
N THR A 189 -20.66 3.80 48.80
CA THR A 189 -19.66 4.32 49.79
C THR A 189 -18.51 3.33 50.07
N SER A 190 -17.26 3.84 49.91
CA SER A 190 -15.95 3.73 50.64
C SER A 190 -15.62 2.52 51.55
N SER A 191 -14.40 2.15 51.98
CA SER A 191 -12.96 2.45 51.78
C SER A 191 -12.21 1.64 52.87
N THR A 192 -10.98 1.12 52.71
CA THR A 192 -9.98 0.97 53.80
C THR A 192 -8.57 0.74 53.23
N SER A 193 -7.59 1.37 53.87
CA SER A 193 -6.16 1.42 53.63
C SER A 193 -5.37 0.65 54.70
N THR A 194 -4.17 0.16 54.39
CA THR A 194 -3.14 -0.20 55.38
C THR A 194 -1.72 0.16 54.88
N THR A 195 -0.96 0.74 55.80
CA THR A 195 0.38 1.36 55.72
C THR A 195 1.51 0.36 55.99
N SER A 196 2.74 0.61 55.50
CA SER A 196 4.07 0.43 56.18
C SER A 196 5.22 0.84 55.21
N THR A 197 5.81 2.03 55.29
CA THR A 197 7.03 2.51 56.01
C THR A 197 8.40 2.10 55.41
N SER A 198 9.24 3.13 55.25
CA SER A 198 10.52 3.26 54.53
C SER A 198 11.77 2.76 55.26
N SER A 199 12.88 2.56 54.51
CA SER A 199 14.24 2.87 54.98
C SER A 199 15.24 3.13 53.84
N THR A 200 15.98 4.21 54.00
CA THR A 200 17.05 4.77 53.14
C THR A 200 18.42 4.24 53.55
N THR A 201 19.33 3.96 52.61
CA THR A 201 20.79 4.22 52.74
C THR A 201 21.48 4.18 51.38
N SER A 202 22.30 5.21 51.11
CA SER A 202 23.30 5.31 50.02
C SER A 202 24.65 4.76 50.51
N PRO A 203 25.54 4.28 49.62
CA PRO A 203 26.83 4.98 49.48
C PRO A 203 27.40 5.05 48.05
N THR A 204 28.41 5.90 47.93
CA THR A 204 29.05 6.46 46.73
C THR A 204 30.23 5.63 46.16
N SER A 205 30.35 5.65 44.82
CA SER A 205 31.52 5.52 43.92
C SER A 205 32.47 4.31 43.95
N THR A 206 32.57 3.62 42.81
CA THR A 206 33.85 3.42 42.09
C THR A 206 33.64 3.07 40.61
N THR A 207 34.46 3.67 39.75
CA THR A 207 34.56 3.51 38.30
C THR A 207 34.97 2.08 37.92
N SER A 208 34.29 1.46 36.96
CA SER A 208 34.88 0.40 36.12
C SER A 208 34.17 0.34 34.78
N THR A 209 34.93 0.68 33.74
CA THR A 209 34.61 0.49 32.33
C THR A 209 34.53 -1.00 32.02
N THR A 210 33.37 -1.48 31.59
CA THR A 210 33.26 -2.75 30.88
C THR A 210 32.25 -2.57 29.76
N SER A 211 32.78 -2.46 28.54
CA SER A 211 32.04 -2.44 27.30
C SER A 211 31.24 -3.74 27.18
N SER A 212 29.93 -3.65 27.38
CA SER A 212 29.02 -4.75 27.08
C SER A 212 28.86 -4.81 25.55
N PRO A 213 29.11 -5.96 24.88
CA PRO A 213 28.90 -6.06 23.45
C PRO A 213 27.40 -5.98 23.20
N THR A 214 26.98 -4.90 22.55
CA THR A 214 25.64 -4.73 21.99
C THR A 214 25.36 -5.91 21.08
N SER A 215 24.62 -6.87 21.59
CA SER A 215 24.07 -7.96 20.80
C SER A 215 22.94 -7.36 19.99
N THR A 216 23.21 -7.01 18.74
CA THR A 216 22.19 -6.78 17.72
C THR A 216 21.34 -8.04 17.64
N THR A 217 20.15 -8.02 18.25
CA THR A 217 19.13 -9.02 18.03
C THR A 217 18.64 -8.83 16.60
N THR A 218 19.28 -9.53 15.66
CA THR A 218 18.77 -9.67 14.29
C THR A 218 17.48 -10.48 14.40
N THR A 219 16.34 -9.83 14.20
CA THR A 219 15.07 -10.50 13.90
C THR A 219 15.33 -11.51 12.77
N PRO A 220 14.84 -12.76 12.86
CA PRO A 220 15.05 -13.73 11.79
C PRO A 220 14.49 -13.16 10.49
N ALA A 221 15.35 -12.95 9.50
CA ALA A 221 14.92 -12.64 8.14
C ALA A 221 13.93 -13.73 7.72
N GLY A 222 12.77 -13.35 7.18
CA GLY A 222 11.79 -14.33 6.74
C GLY A 222 12.33 -15.27 5.67
N SER A 223 11.55 -16.27 5.29
CA SER A 223 11.94 -17.22 4.26
C SER A 223 11.94 -16.56 2.87
N VAL A 224 12.93 -16.91 2.05
CA VAL A 224 12.95 -16.59 0.61
C VAL A 224 11.67 -17.11 -0.06
N CYS A 225 11.11 -16.32 -0.97
CA CYS A 225 9.96 -16.74 -1.75
C CYS A 225 10.33 -17.89 -2.70
N THR A 226 9.82 -19.09 -2.42
CA THR A 226 10.11 -20.33 -3.18
C THR A 226 8.89 -20.90 -3.90
N ASN A 227 7.68 -20.49 -3.53
CA ASN A 227 6.44 -20.94 -4.15
C ASN A 227 5.48 -19.74 -4.33
N PRO A 228 5.76 -18.85 -5.30
CA PRO A 228 4.98 -17.63 -5.48
C PRO A 228 3.53 -17.94 -5.86
N TYR A 229 2.60 -17.21 -5.26
CA TYR A 229 1.19 -17.28 -5.66
C TYR A 229 0.87 -16.34 -6.83
N PHE A 230 1.68 -15.30 -7.00
CA PHE A 230 1.57 -14.31 -8.06
C PHE A 230 2.94 -14.06 -8.68
N THR A 231 2.98 -14.02 -10.01
CA THR A 231 4.17 -13.70 -10.78
C THR A 231 3.77 -12.78 -11.92
N THR A 232 4.52 -11.70 -12.12
CA THR A 232 4.27 -10.77 -13.23
C THR A 232 5.57 -10.31 -13.87
N SER A 233 5.55 -10.21 -15.20
CA SER A 233 6.56 -9.53 -16.00
C SER A 233 6.00 -8.29 -16.73
N ASP A 234 4.74 -7.94 -16.50
CA ASP A 234 4.16 -6.69 -16.98
C ASP A 234 4.92 -5.52 -16.35
N PRO A 235 5.43 -4.55 -17.13
CA PRO A 235 6.14 -3.38 -16.60
C PRO A 235 5.45 -2.67 -15.43
N ASN A 236 4.12 -2.57 -15.46
CA ASN A 236 3.32 -1.92 -14.40
C ASN A 236 2.48 -2.93 -13.61
N GLY A 237 2.74 -4.23 -13.77
CA GLY A 237 2.00 -5.28 -13.09
C GLY A 237 2.32 -5.33 -11.60
N GLY A 238 1.34 -5.73 -10.79
CA GLY A 238 1.51 -5.90 -9.37
C GLY A 238 0.29 -6.52 -8.71
N ILE A 239 0.37 -6.72 -7.40
CA ILE A 239 -0.69 -7.33 -6.60
C ILE A 239 -0.82 -6.66 -5.23
N THR A 240 -2.05 -6.47 -4.78
CA THR A 240 -2.34 -6.04 -3.41
C THR A 240 -2.37 -7.24 -2.47
N ASP A 241 -1.66 -7.14 -1.35
CA ASP A 241 -1.59 -8.17 -0.31
C ASP A 241 -1.34 -7.54 1.07
N GLY A 242 -2.11 -7.93 2.08
CA GLY A 242 -1.95 -7.42 3.46
C GLY A 242 -2.09 -5.91 3.65
N GLY A 243 -2.76 -5.19 2.74
CA GLY A 243 -2.82 -3.72 2.75
C GLY A 243 -1.60 -3.03 2.13
N TYR A 244 -0.74 -3.81 1.47
CA TYR A 244 0.41 -3.35 0.68
C TYR A 244 0.18 -3.65 -0.79
N TYR A 245 0.96 -3.01 -1.66
CA TYR A 245 1.02 -3.34 -3.09
C TYR A 245 2.44 -3.71 -3.48
N VAL A 246 2.62 -4.91 -4.03
CA VAL A 246 3.89 -5.39 -4.58
C VAL A 246 3.88 -5.13 -6.08
N HIS A 247 4.81 -4.30 -6.55
CA HIS A 247 4.84 -3.70 -7.87
C HIS A 247 6.10 -4.13 -8.64
N ASN A 248 5.94 -4.54 -9.90
CA ASN A 248 7.07 -4.83 -10.79
C ASN A 248 7.82 -3.55 -11.19
N ASN A 249 7.08 -2.47 -11.46
CA ASN A 249 7.59 -1.11 -11.63
C ASN A 249 8.83 -0.95 -12.53
N LEU A 250 8.66 -1.23 -13.82
CA LEU A 250 9.67 -1.02 -14.85
C LEU A 250 9.45 0.35 -15.53
N TRP A 251 9.24 1.40 -14.73
CA TRP A 251 8.79 2.71 -15.21
C TRP A 251 9.69 3.34 -16.29
N ASN A 252 11.00 3.07 -16.26
CA ASN A 252 11.96 3.61 -17.23
C ASN A 252 12.37 2.61 -18.30
N ALA A 253 11.93 1.35 -18.23
CA ALA A 253 12.46 0.27 -19.08
C ALA A 253 12.24 0.54 -20.59
N ALA A 254 11.17 1.26 -20.96
CA ALA A 254 10.90 1.63 -22.35
C ALA A 254 12.02 2.50 -22.97
N SER A 255 12.72 3.30 -22.15
CA SER A 255 13.85 4.13 -22.58
C SER A 255 15.15 3.33 -22.74
N TYR A 256 15.18 2.08 -22.27
CA TYR A 256 16.38 1.24 -22.21
C TYR A 256 16.11 -0.16 -22.76
N PRO A 257 16.18 -0.33 -24.09
CA PRO A 257 15.94 -1.62 -24.74
C PRO A 257 16.79 -2.73 -24.13
N GLY A 258 16.15 -3.87 -23.86
CA GLY A 258 16.77 -5.01 -23.18
C GLY A 258 16.53 -5.05 -21.68
N THR A 259 16.03 -3.97 -21.07
CA THR A 259 15.59 -3.98 -19.67
C THR A 259 14.40 -4.91 -19.49
N LYS A 260 14.50 -5.84 -18.53
CA LYS A 260 13.45 -6.81 -18.18
C LYS A 260 13.35 -6.94 -16.67
N GLY A 261 12.18 -7.32 -16.19
CA GLY A 261 11.92 -7.49 -14.76
C GLY A 261 10.75 -8.42 -14.55
N THR A 262 10.90 -9.37 -13.64
CA THR A 262 9.83 -10.28 -13.21
C THR A 262 9.78 -10.31 -11.70
N THR A 263 8.62 -9.95 -11.14
CA THR A 263 8.37 -10.01 -9.69
C THR A 263 7.56 -11.24 -9.35
N GLN A 264 8.02 -12.00 -8.34
CA GLN A 264 7.36 -13.18 -7.81
C GLN A 264 7.00 -12.94 -6.34
N VAL A 265 5.75 -13.21 -5.96
CA VAL A 265 5.19 -12.84 -4.66
C VAL A 265 4.66 -14.07 -3.95
N CYS A 266 5.21 -14.33 -2.75
CA CYS A 266 4.70 -15.33 -1.81
C CYS A 266 3.86 -14.66 -0.71
N SER A 267 4.22 -13.44 -0.33
CA SER A 267 3.44 -12.48 0.46
C SER A 267 4.02 -11.07 0.26
N TYR A 268 3.36 -10.02 0.73
CA TYR A 268 3.92 -8.66 0.68
C TYR A 268 5.26 -8.53 1.41
N HIS A 269 5.52 -9.35 2.43
CA HIS A 269 6.77 -9.37 3.19
C HIS A 269 7.72 -10.51 2.74
N SER A 270 7.38 -11.28 1.70
CA SER A 270 8.24 -12.32 1.11
C SER A 270 8.02 -12.39 -0.41
N TRP A 271 8.92 -11.77 -1.16
CA TRP A 271 8.87 -11.68 -2.62
C TRP A 271 10.28 -11.62 -3.20
N ASN A 272 10.40 -11.83 -4.50
CA ASN A 272 11.67 -11.66 -5.21
C ASN A 272 11.47 -10.90 -6.52
N HIS A 273 12.55 -10.33 -7.02
CA HIS A 273 12.59 -9.73 -8.34
C HIS A 273 13.79 -10.26 -9.13
N ILE A 274 13.53 -10.73 -10.34
CA ILE A 274 14.54 -11.09 -11.33
C ILE A 274 14.62 -9.97 -12.36
N GLY A 275 15.69 -9.18 -12.29
CA GLY A 275 15.92 -8.03 -13.16
C GLY A 275 17.03 -8.26 -14.18
N THR A 276 16.96 -7.60 -15.33
CA THR A 276 18.05 -7.49 -16.30
C THR A 276 18.12 -6.05 -16.77
N ALA A 277 19.30 -5.43 -16.66
CA ALA A 277 19.54 -4.06 -17.08
C ALA A 277 20.98 -3.90 -17.58
N THR A 278 21.18 -2.93 -18.47
CA THR A 278 22.50 -2.52 -18.94
C THR A 278 22.64 -1.03 -18.75
N ASN A 279 23.72 -0.61 -18.07
CA ASN A 279 24.08 0.79 -17.98
C ASN A 279 24.84 1.21 -19.24
N ASN A 280 24.31 2.20 -19.95
CA ASN A 280 24.91 2.78 -21.16
C ASN A 280 25.89 3.93 -20.84
N GLY A 281 26.31 4.05 -19.58
CA GLY A 281 27.21 5.10 -19.08
C GLY A 281 26.50 6.34 -18.53
N ASP A 282 25.16 6.35 -18.51
CA ASP A 282 24.36 7.46 -17.99
C ASP A 282 24.07 7.37 -16.49
N GLY A 283 24.23 6.17 -15.91
CA GLY A 283 23.97 5.93 -14.48
C GLY A 283 22.48 6.01 -14.10
N ALA A 284 21.56 6.05 -15.07
CA ALA A 284 20.14 6.23 -14.79
C ALA A 284 19.48 4.94 -14.27
N VAL A 285 18.59 5.07 -13.29
CA VAL A 285 17.77 3.95 -12.78
C VAL A 285 16.79 3.49 -13.86
N LYS A 286 16.68 2.18 -14.04
CA LYS A 286 15.85 1.54 -15.08
C LYS A 286 14.50 1.06 -14.55
N THR A 287 14.51 0.53 -13.33
CA THR A 287 13.36 -0.09 -12.68
C THR A 287 13.42 0.17 -11.18
N TYR A 288 12.26 0.17 -10.53
CA TYR A 288 12.15 0.20 -9.07
C TYR A 288 11.07 -0.77 -8.56
N PRO A 289 11.22 -2.09 -8.79
CA PRO A 289 10.33 -3.09 -8.18
C PRO A 289 10.33 -2.91 -6.67
N ASN A 290 9.14 -2.82 -6.09
CA ASN A 290 8.96 -2.50 -4.68
C ASN A 290 7.70 -3.10 -4.09
N VAL A 291 7.64 -3.17 -2.76
CA VAL A 291 6.42 -3.25 -2.00
C VAL A 291 6.15 -1.90 -1.36
N HIS A 292 4.90 -1.42 -1.37
CA HIS A 292 4.56 -0.15 -0.75
C HIS A 292 3.23 -0.14 0.00
N LYS A 293 3.10 0.85 0.88
CA LYS A 293 1.86 1.21 1.56
C LYS A 293 1.53 2.68 1.30
N ASP A 294 0.27 2.95 0.96
CA ASP A 294 -0.24 4.30 0.73
C ASP A 294 -0.86 4.89 2.00
N TYR A 295 -0.63 6.19 2.21
CA TYR A 295 -1.09 6.95 3.38
C TYR A 295 -2.04 8.10 3.05
N SER A 296 -2.32 8.34 1.76
CA SER A 296 -3.31 9.33 1.29
C SER A 296 -3.14 10.73 1.91
N GLY A 297 -1.89 11.19 2.08
CA GLY A 297 -1.58 12.53 2.56
C GLY A 297 -1.66 12.72 4.08
N ARG A 298 -1.31 11.69 4.87
CA ARG A 298 -1.28 11.82 6.34
C ARG A 298 -0.10 12.69 6.78
N THR A 299 -0.35 13.76 7.53
CA THR A 299 0.71 14.70 7.96
C THR A 299 1.76 14.02 8.82
N ILE A 300 3.04 14.33 8.60
CA ILE A 300 4.18 13.77 9.37
C ILE A 300 3.95 13.91 10.88
N SER A 301 3.45 15.06 11.34
CA SER A 301 3.21 15.34 12.75
C SER A 301 2.12 14.46 13.39
N SER A 302 1.23 13.87 12.60
CA SER A 302 0.11 13.05 13.10
C SER A 302 0.50 11.61 13.48
N PHE A 303 1.72 11.18 13.14
CA PHE A 303 2.24 9.88 13.54
C PHE A 303 2.92 9.99 14.92
N SER A 304 2.41 9.27 15.91
CA SER A 304 3.14 9.02 17.16
C SER A 304 4.20 7.94 17.01
N LYS A 305 4.03 7.06 16.01
CA LYS A 305 5.00 6.04 15.61
C LYS A 305 4.95 5.86 14.10
N LEU A 306 6.12 5.74 13.47
CA LEU A 306 6.26 5.31 12.08
C LEU A 306 7.63 4.64 11.93
N THR A 307 7.64 3.32 12.01
CA THR A 307 8.85 2.49 11.93
C THR A 307 8.64 1.38 10.92
N SER A 308 9.70 0.89 10.28
CA SER A 308 9.61 -0.23 9.34
C SER A 308 10.66 -1.29 9.60
N THR A 309 10.27 -2.57 9.55
CA THR A 309 11.22 -3.69 9.48
C THR A 309 11.52 -4.01 8.02
N PHE A 310 12.73 -4.52 7.76
CA PHE A 310 13.11 -4.97 6.43
C PHE A 310 14.13 -6.10 6.48
N ALA A 311 14.15 -6.91 5.44
CA ALA A 311 15.25 -7.80 5.10
C ALA A 311 15.31 -8.02 3.59
N ALA A 312 16.50 -7.88 3.02
CA ALA A 312 16.75 -8.10 1.60
C ALA A 312 18.14 -8.72 1.36
N THR A 313 18.23 -9.59 0.37
CA THR A 313 19.49 -10.14 -0.14
C THR A 313 19.65 -9.78 -1.61
N SER A 314 20.81 -9.24 -1.94
CA SER A 314 21.15 -8.70 -3.25
C SER A 314 22.21 -9.57 -3.94
N PRO A 315 22.33 -9.53 -5.28
CA PRO A 315 23.25 -10.38 -6.05
C PRO A 315 24.73 -10.00 -5.87
N GLY A 316 25.04 -8.80 -5.35
CA GLY A 316 26.42 -8.33 -5.12
C GLY A 316 27.18 -7.95 -6.40
N THR A 317 26.51 -7.94 -7.54
CA THR A 317 27.06 -7.58 -8.86
C THR A 317 26.19 -6.52 -9.54
N GLY A 318 26.76 -5.80 -10.51
CA GLY A 318 26.06 -4.72 -11.21
C GLY A 318 26.15 -3.36 -10.49
N ILE A 319 25.14 -2.52 -10.74
CA ILE A 319 24.95 -1.19 -10.16
C ILE A 319 23.49 -1.08 -9.70
N TYR A 320 23.27 -0.91 -8.40
CA TYR A 320 21.94 -0.78 -7.81
C TYR A 320 22.02 -0.18 -6.40
N ASP A 321 20.89 0.25 -5.87
CA ASP A 321 20.65 0.37 -4.44
C ASP A 321 19.35 -0.36 -4.04
N VAL A 322 19.31 -0.85 -2.81
CA VAL A 322 18.09 -1.33 -2.17
C VAL A 322 17.67 -0.26 -1.19
N ALA A 323 16.48 0.27 -1.35
CA ALA A 323 16.07 1.47 -0.64
C ALA A 323 14.58 1.51 -0.34
N TYR A 324 14.28 2.21 0.75
CA TYR A 324 12.98 2.83 0.89
C TYR A 324 12.90 4.05 -0.03
N ASP A 325 11.72 4.27 -0.58
CA ASP A 325 11.36 5.45 -1.34
C ASP A 325 10.06 6.02 -0.75
N LEU A 326 10.16 7.19 -0.13
CA LEU A 326 9.05 7.87 0.52
C LEU A 326 8.64 9.06 -0.32
N TRP A 327 7.37 9.06 -0.70
CA TRP A 327 6.74 10.18 -1.38
C TRP A 327 6.01 11.06 -0.37
N LEU A 328 6.43 12.31 -0.30
CA LEU A 328 5.83 13.34 0.52
C LEU A 328 5.03 14.32 -0.33
N ASN A 329 3.98 14.91 0.27
CA ASN A 329 3.15 15.94 -0.35
C ASN A 329 2.46 15.50 -1.64
N GLY A 330 2.21 14.20 -1.81
CA GLY A 330 1.67 13.57 -3.00
C GLY A 330 2.72 12.78 -3.79
N VAL A 331 2.27 11.76 -4.52
CA VAL A 331 3.12 10.96 -5.41
C VAL A 331 3.07 11.56 -6.83
N PRO A 332 4.19 11.93 -7.50
CA PRO A 332 5.59 11.92 -7.05
C PRO A 332 6.15 13.34 -6.84
N ASN A 333 5.85 14.00 -5.71
CA ASN A 333 6.23 15.41 -5.50
C ASN A 333 7.58 15.58 -4.82
N ASP A 334 7.69 15.27 -3.53
CA ASP A 334 8.94 15.38 -2.76
C ASP A 334 9.41 13.98 -2.35
N GLU A 335 10.67 13.66 -2.64
CA GLU A 335 11.21 12.31 -2.46
C GLU A 335 12.21 12.23 -1.31
N VAL A 336 12.00 11.28 -0.41
CA VAL A 336 12.97 10.92 0.63
C VAL A 336 13.31 9.44 0.52
N MET A 337 14.54 9.14 0.12
CA MET A 337 15.04 7.78 0.08
C MET A 337 15.79 7.40 1.37
N ILE A 338 15.70 6.12 1.75
CA ILE A 338 16.53 5.53 2.81
C ILE A 338 17.17 4.27 2.25
N TRP A 339 18.43 4.38 1.84
CA TRP A 339 19.17 3.26 1.26
C TRP A 339 19.57 2.29 2.36
N THR A 340 19.34 1.00 2.15
CA THR A 340 19.76 -0.06 3.06
C THR A 340 20.94 -0.83 2.50
N ASP A 341 20.99 -1.04 1.18
CA ASP A 341 22.11 -1.64 0.48
C ASP A 341 22.51 -0.76 -0.70
N ASN A 342 23.81 -0.70 -1.02
CA ASN A 342 24.32 0.05 -2.16
C ASN A 342 25.44 -0.74 -2.84
N GLN A 343 25.29 -0.93 -4.14
CA GLN A 343 26.30 -1.48 -5.02
C GLN A 343 26.62 -0.43 -6.10
N LYS A 344 27.65 0.39 -5.84
CA LYS A 344 28.22 1.37 -6.79
C LYS A 344 27.26 2.47 -7.28
N GLN A 345 26.08 2.61 -6.68
CA GLN A 345 25.19 3.74 -6.90
C GLN A 345 25.67 4.96 -6.10
N VAL A 346 25.29 6.16 -6.54
CA VAL A 346 25.57 7.42 -5.87
C VAL A 346 24.28 8.24 -5.78
N PRO A 347 23.87 8.72 -4.59
CA PRO A 347 22.67 9.54 -4.48
C PRO A 347 22.82 10.85 -5.26
N ALA A 348 21.71 11.37 -5.77
CA ALA A 348 21.68 12.70 -6.37
C ALA A 348 21.97 13.81 -5.34
N GLY A 349 22.52 14.93 -5.82
CA GLY A 349 22.80 16.09 -4.99
C GLY A 349 24.13 16.02 -4.24
N SER A 350 24.22 16.73 -3.13
CA SER A 350 25.43 16.81 -2.30
C SER A 350 25.18 16.32 -0.89
N ARG A 351 26.20 15.68 -0.30
CA ARG A 351 26.17 15.28 1.11
C ARG A 351 26.24 16.52 2.00
N PHE A 352 25.22 16.73 2.83
CA PHE A 352 25.16 17.87 3.74
C PHE A 352 25.35 17.48 5.21
N ALA A 353 25.22 16.20 5.55
CA ALA A 353 25.48 15.68 6.88
C ALA A 353 26.15 14.30 6.80
N THR A 354 26.91 13.95 7.83
CA THR A 354 27.60 12.66 7.95
C THR A 354 27.51 12.16 9.38
N GLY A 355 27.43 10.84 9.54
CA GLY A 355 27.41 10.20 10.85
C GLY A 355 26.18 10.52 11.71
N VAL A 356 25.05 10.87 11.08
CA VAL A 356 23.79 11.18 11.77
C VAL A 356 23.25 9.89 12.40
N SER A 357 23.15 9.84 13.73
CA SER A 357 22.68 8.65 14.43
C SER A 357 21.15 8.67 14.60
N LEU A 358 20.46 7.78 13.90
CA LEU A 358 19.00 7.66 13.91
C LEU A 358 18.59 6.18 13.85
N GLY A 359 17.67 5.77 14.74
CA GLY A 359 17.15 4.40 14.75
C GLY A 359 18.20 3.32 15.00
N GLY A 360 19.29 3.64 15.71
CA GLY A 360 20.40 2.70 15.97
C GLY A 360 21.39 2.55 14.81
N HIS A 361 21.24 3.34 13.74
CA HIS A 361 22.11 3.34 12.57
C HIS A 361 22.75 4.72 12.37
N SER A 362 23.90 4.74 11.67
CA SER A 362 24.64 5.96 11.34
C SER A 362 24.48 6.28 9.85
N TRP A 363 24.10 7.50 9.53
CA TRP A 363 23.67 7.92 8.20
C TRP A 363 24.46 9.12 7.67
N ASP A 364 24.89 9.03 6.42
CA ASP A 364 25.25 10.16 5.58
C ASP A 364 24.01 10.65 4.85
N VAL A 365 23.77 11.96 4.85
CA VAL A 365 22.54 12.54 4.29
C VAL A 365 22.85 13.44 3.12
N TYR A 366 22.22 13.15 1.99
CA TYR A 366 22.38 13.82 0.70
C TYR A 366 21.10 14.60 0.37
N ALA A 367 21.24 15.71 -0.31
CA ALA A 367 20.10 16.47 -0.81
C ALA A 367 20.45 17.19 -2.11
N THR A 368 19.47 17.28 -3.01
CA THR A 368 19.52 18.23 -4.13
C THR A 368 19.35 19.66 -3.61
N SER A 369 19.77 20.66 -4.39
CA SER A 369 19.72 22.07 -3.97
C SER A 369 18.30 22.57 -3.65
N GLY A 370 17.28 21.99 -4.29
CA GLY A 370 15.86 22.30 -4.05
C GLY A 370 15.16 21.39 -3.05
N ASN A 371 15.87 20.44 -2.43
CA ASN A 371 15.30 19.41 -1.53
C ASN A 371 14.20 18.51 -2.13
N GLY A 372 13.96 18.55 -3.44
CA GLY A 372 13.00 17.64 -4.10
C GLY A 372 13.43 16.16 -4.06
N TYR A 373 14.71 15.92 -3.75
CA TYR A 373 15.27 14.60 -3.46
C TYR A 373 16.22 14.71 -2.28
N ILE A 374 16.03 13.83 -1.29
CA ILE A 374 16.89 13.66 -0.12
C ILE A 374 17.14 12.18 0.08
N ALA A 375 18.37 11.78 0.40
CA ALA A 375 18.69 10.37 0.66
C ALA A 375 19.48 10.20 1.96
N PHE A 376 19.07 9.23 2.77
CA PHE A 376 19.87 8.67 3.86
C PHE A 376 20.63 7.45 3.35
N VAL A 377 21.95 7.46 3.48
CA VAL A 377 22.82 6.34 3.10
C VAL A 377 23.62 5.89 4.33
N PRO A 378 23.78 4.58 4.60
CA PRO A 378 24.56 4.13 5.74
C PRO A 378 26.00 4.65 5.66
N SER A 379 26.49 5.27 6.73
CA SER A 379 27.85 5.83 6.77
C SER A 379 28.92 4.74 6.62
N ASN A 380 30.13 5.14 6.22
CA ASN A 380 31.30 4.28 6.07
C ASN A 380 31.12 3.12 5.08
N GLY A 381 30.17 3.23 4.14
CA GLY A 381 29.87 2.17 3.17
C GLY A 381 29.24 0.93 3.78
N ALA A 382 28.60 1.07 4.95
CA ALA A 382 27.89 -0.03 5.58
C ALA A 382 26.74 -0.53 4.69
N ARG A 383 26.46 -1.84 4.77
CA ARG A 383 25.34 -2.48 4.09
C ARG A 383 24.42 -3.07 5.14
N LEU A 384 23.18 -2.61 5.18
CA LEU A 384 22.13 -3.08 6.05
C LEU A 384 21.25 -4.04 5.25
N THR A 385 21.47 -5.34 5.38
CA THR A 385 20.67 -6.36 4.68
C THR A 385 19.41 -6.77 5.44
N SER A 386 19.31 -6.38 6.72
CA SER A 386 18.09 -6.50 7.52
C SER A 386 18.14 -5.54 8.70
N GLY A 387 16.99 -5.23 9.29
CA GLY A 387 16.90 -4.40 10.48
C GLY A 387 15.60 -3.64 10.61
N THR A 388 15.66 -2.50 11.27
CA THR A 388 14.52 -1.60 11.44
C THR A 388 14.96 -0.16 11.17
N VAL A 389 14.12 0.61 10.49
CA VAL A 389 14.30 2.05 10.33
C VAL A 389 13.24 2.81 11.12
N ASP A 390 13.67 3.87 11.81
CA ASP A 390 12.77 4.83 12.46
C ASP A 390 12.49 5.99 11.49
N ILE A 391 11.51 5.76 10.61
CA ILE A 391 11.10 6.72 9.58
C ILE A 391 10.62 8.02 10.23
N LYS A 392 9.90 7.94 11.36
CA LYS A 392 9.45 9.13 12.09
C LYS A 392 10.64 9.99 12.54
N ALA A 393 11.68 9.37 13.12
CA ALA A 393 12.87 10.09 13.56
C ALA A 393 13.62 10.71 12.37
N MET A 394 13.74 10.00 11.25
CA MET A 394 14.36 10.51 10.03
C MET A 394 13.63 11.70 9.43
N LEU A 395 12.30 11.62 9.27
CA LEU A 395 11.50 12.74 8.79
C LEU A 395 11.53 13.92 9.78
N SER A 396 11.51 13.66 11.09
CA SER A 396 11.62 14.70 12.11
C SER A 396 13.00 15.39 12.09
N TYR A 397 14.06 14.65 11.81
CA TYR A 397 15.39 15.22 11.58
C TYR A 397 15.38 16.16 10.38
N LEU A 398 14.82 15.76 9.23
CA LEU A 398 14.74 16.63 8.05
C LEU A 398 13.91 17.90 8.30
N VAL A 399 12.83 17.79 9.08
CA VAL A 399 12.04 18.95 9.52
C VAL A 399 12.87 19.89 10.39
N ALA A 400 13.62 19.35 11.36
CA ALA A 400 14.50 20.14 12.22
C ALA A 400 15.66 20.81 11.46
N GLN A 401 16.14 20.20 10.37
CA GLN A 401 17.12 20.79 9.46
C GLN A 401 16.52 21.80 8.47
N GLY A 402 15.20 22.02 8.49
CA GLY A 402 14.51 22.93 7.57
C GLY A 402 14.48 22.44 6.11
N ARG A 403 14.70 21.14 5.88
CA ARG A 403 14.71 20.54 4.53
C ARG A 403 13.35 20.00 4.10
N VAL A 404 12.54 19.58 5.07
CA VAL A 404 11.16 19.15 4.87
C VAL A 404 10.26 20.07 5.71
N ALA A 405 9.14 20.53 5.15
CA ALA A 405 8.21 21.37 5.90
C ALA A 405 7.53 20.56 7.02
N SER A 406 7.26 21.18 8.17
CA SER A 406 6.56 20.52 9.28
C SER A 406 5.12 20.14 8.94
N SER A 407 4.53 20.81 7.95
CA SER A 407 3.21 20.51 7.38
C SER A 407 3.22 19.41 6.32
N SER A 408 4.39 18.88 5.95
CA SER A 408 4.48 17.88 4.89
C SER A 408 3.70 16.62 5.24
N THR A 409 3.16 15.97 4.22
CA THR A 409 2.42 14.71 4.33
C THR A 409 3.27 13.54 3.89
N VAL A 410 2.97 12.36 4.43
CA VAL A 410 3.43 11.08 3.90
C VAL A 410 2.30 10.52 3.03
N ASP A 411 2.62 10.20 1.78
CA ASP A 411 1.64 9.72 0.80
C ASP A 411 1.88 8.27 0.41
N GLN A 412 3.14 7.86 0.30
CA GLN A 412 3.51 6.48 0.00
C GLN A 412 4.86 6.15 0.65
N ILE A 413 5.00 4.92 1.16
CA ILE A 413 6.27 4.37 1.66
C ILE A 413 6.52 3.07 0.92
N CYS A 414 7.55 3.06 0.08
CA CYS A 414 8.01 1.91 -0.68
C CYS A 414 9.25 1.29 -0.03
N TYR A 415 9.51 0.02 -0.35
CA TYR A 415 10.79 -0.63 -0.16
C TYR A 415 11.07 -1.59 -1.32
N GLY A 416 12.23 -1.46 -1.95
CA GLY A 416 12.52 -2.12 -3.22
C GLY A 416 13.97 -1.96 -3.65
N VAL A 417 14.23 -2.19 -4.93
CA VAL A 417 15.57 -2.05 -5.52
C VAL A 417 15.52 -1.15 -6.75
N GLU A 418 16.37 -0.12 -6.77
CA GLU A 418 16.64 0.69 -7.97
C GLU A 418 17.76 0.04 -8.79
N ILE A 419 17.42 -0.50 -9.95
CA ILE A 419 18.38 -1.23 -10.80
C ILE A 419 18.91 -0.31 -11.90
N VAL A 420 20.23 -0.12 -11.95
CA VAL A 420 20.92 0.60 -13.04
C VAL A 420 21.58 -0.38 -14.00
N ASP A 421 22.24 -1.41 -13.48
CA ASP A 421 23.01 -2.37 -14.27
C ASP A 421 23.02 -3.76 -13.62
N THR A 422 22.94 -4.79 -14.45
CA THR A 422 23.19 -6.20 -14.08
C THR A 422 24.24 -6.86 -14.98
N GLY A 423 25.00 -6.06 -15.73
CA GLY A 423 25.86 -6.54 -16.82
C GLY A 423 25.08 -7.18 -17.96
N GLY A 424 23.81 -6.81 -18.16
CA GLY A 424 22.93 -7.38 -19.18
C GLY A 424 22.50 -8.83 -18.94
N SER A 425 22.80 -9.40 -17.76
CA SER A 425 22.38 -10.76 -17.37
C SER A 425 21.32 -10.73 -16.27
N PRO A 426 20.45 -11.75 -16.15
CA PRO A 426 19.50 -11.84 -15.06
C PRO A 426 20.19 -11.87 -13.69
N ALA A 427 19.71 -11.02 -12.76
CA ALA A 427 20.13 -11.00 -11.37
C ALA A 427 18.88 -11.01 -10.47
N THR A 428 19.01 -11.58 -9.26
CA THR A 428 17.86 -11.77 -8.34
C THR A 428 18.08 -11.03 -7.04
N TRP A 429 17.05 -10.29 -6.62
CA TRP A 429 16.92 -9.69 -5.30
C TRP A 429 15.81 -10.42 -4.56
N ASN A 430 16.08 -10.81 -3.31
CA ASN A 430 15.11 -11.49 -2.46
C ASN A 430 14.75 -10.57 -1.30
N PHE A 431 13.47 -10.27 -1.13
CA PHE A 431 12.93 -9.49 -0.03
C PHE A 431 12.20 -10.45 0.89
N THR A 432 12.66 -10.56 2.13
CA THR A 432 12.20 -11.60 3.06
C THR A 432 11.59 -11.06 4.34
N ASP A 433 11.66 -9.75 4.55
CA ASP A 433 10.84 -9.07 5.53
C ASP A 433 10.55 -7.66 5.04
N PHE A 434 9.33 -7.21 5.31
CA PHE A 434 8.91 -5.83 5.17
C PHE A 434 7.63 -5.64 5.98
N SER A 435 7.63 -4.72 6.91
CA SER A 435 6.41 -4.34 7.63
C SER A 435 6.51 -2.91 8.10
N ILE A 436 5.38 -2.20 8.16
CA ILE A 436 5.32 -0.84 8.70
C ILE A 436 4.46 -0.87 9.95
N THR A 437 5.01 -0.39 11.05
CA THR A 437 4.26 -0.10 12.28
C THR A 437 4.02 1.40 12.37
N ASP A 438 2.76 1.80 12.24
CA ASP A 438 2.31 3.17 12.35
C ASP A 438 1.19 3.31 13.39
N SER A 439 1.12 4.48 14.04
CA SER A 439 0.05 4.87 14.98
C SER A 439 -0.17 6.35 14.94
#